data_AF-A0A5J5QTB1-F1
#
_entry.id   AF-A0A5J5QTB1-F1
#
_cell.length_a   1.000
_cell.length_b   1.000
_cell.length_c   1.000
_cell.angle_alpha   90.00
_cell.angle_beta   90.00
_cell.angle_gamma   90.00
#
_symmetry.space_group_name_H-M   'P 1'
#
loop_
_entity.id
_entity.type
_entity.pdbx_description
1 polymer ?
#
loop_
_entity_poly.entity_id
_entity_poly.type
_entity_poly.pdbx_seq_one_letter_code
_entity_poly.pdbx_strand_id
1 'polypeptide(L)'
;LGALSIFGFIACCFVWFNNTAYPSEFYGPTGPEASQAQAFTFLVRDQRLGANVGSAQGPTRLVIFGGETMRFLDLRAPWLEPLRGPNGLDLSRLKKDIQPWQERRSAEYMTHAPLGSSGIVWFVMAKHEYVL
;
A
#
# COMPACT_ATOMS: atom_id res chain seq x y z
N LEU A 1 24.48 -4.65 -27.32
CA LEU A 1 24.31 -3.79 -26.12
C LEU A 1 22.91 -3.19 -26.01
N GLY A 2 22.33 -2.58 -27.06
CA GLY A 2 21.01 -1.95 -26.98
C GLY A 2 19.87 -2.85 -26.45
N ALA A 3 19.79 -4.11 -26.92
CA ALA A 3 18.80 -5.06 -26.44
C ALA A 3 18.96 -5.40 -24.93
N LEU A 4 20.20 -5.55 -24.44
CA LEU A 4 20.47 -5.81 -23.03
C LEU A 4 20.10 -4.62 -22.14
N SER A 5 20.30 -3.40 -22.63
CA SER A 5 19.88 -2.19 -21.90
C SER A 5 18.36 -2.11 -21.75
N ILE A 6 17.61 -2.50 -22.79
CA ILE A 6 16.15 -2.56 -22.74
C ILE A 6 15.67 -3.68 -21.81
N PHE A 7 16.29 -4.87 -21.86
CA PHE A 7 15.97 -5.95 -20.93
C PHE A 7 16.22 -5.55 -19.46
N GLY A 8 17.33 -4.85 -19.17
CA GLY A 8 17.62 -4.34 -17.83
C GLY A 8 16.60 -3.32 -17.33
N PHE A 9 16.15 -2.41 -18.21
CA PHE A 9 15.12 -1.43 -17.87
C PHE A 9 13.76 -2.09 -17.61
N ILE A 10 13.37 -3.05 -18.45
CA ILE A 10 12.13 -3.81 -18.26
C ILE A 10 12.19 -4.59 -16.94
N ALA A 11 13.29 -5.28 -16.66
CA ALA A 11 13.46 -6.01 -15.40
C ALA A 11 13.36 -5.10 -14.17
N CYS A 12 13.94 -3.89 -14.23
CA CYS A 12 13.81 -2.88 -13.19
C CYS A 12 12.34 -2.47 -12.94
N CYS A 13 11.57 -2.23 -14.01
CA CYS A 13 10.15 -1.93 -13.86
C CYS A 13 9.35 -3.13 -13.31
N PHE A 14 9.68 -4.34 -13.74
CA PHE A 14 8.99 -5.55 -13.30
C PHE A 14 9.16 -5.81 -11.80
N VAL A 15 10.39 -5.74 -11.28
CA VAL A 15 10.63 -5.95 -9.85
C VAL A 15 9.99 -4.87 -8.98
N TRP A 16 9.83 -3.65 -9.50
CA TRP A 16 9.30 -2.52 -8.73
C TRP A 16 7.76 -2.49 -8.64
N PHE A 17 7.06 -3.00 -9.65
CA PHE A 17 5.59 -2.86 -9.77
C PHE A 17 4.83 -4.18 -9.81
N ASN A 18 5.47 -5.30 -10.16
CA ASN A 18 4.75 -6.56 -10.39
C ASN A 18 4.79 -7.49 -9.18
N ASN A 19 3.70 -7.54 -8.42
CA ASN A 19 3.53 -8.43 -7.26
C ASN A 19 3.01 -9.84 -7.61
N THR A 20 2.83 -10.17 -8.90
CA THR A 20 2.35 -11.49 -9.35
C THR A 20 3.51 -12.42 -9.68
N ALA A 21 4.44 -11.94 -10.52
CA ALA A 21 5.68 -12.64 -10.85
C ALA A 21 6.73 -12.48 -9.74
N TYR A 22 6.69 -11.37 -8.99
CA TYR A 22 7.50 -11.14 -7.80
C TYR A 22 6.58 -11.05 -6.56
N PRO A 23 6.16 -12.19 -6.01
CA PRO A 23 5.27 -12.22 -4.87
C PRO A 23 5.83 -11.48 -3.65
N SER A 24 5.01 -10.59 -3.08
CA SER A 24 5.38 -9.74 -1.95
C SER A 24 5.66 -10.52 -0.66
N GLU A 25 5.21 -11.78 -0.57
CA GLU A 25 5.60 -12.72 0.49
C GLU A 25 7.10 -13.05 0.50
N PHE A 26 7.77 -13.00 -0.65
CA PHE A 26 9.19 -13.36 -0.77
C PHE A 26 10.09 -12.12 -0.95
N TYR A 27 9.58 -11.09 -1.62
CA TYR A 27 10.36 -9.91 -1.99
C TYR A 27 10.01 -8.65 -1.20
N GLY A 28 9.05 -8.75 -0.27
CA GLY A 28 8.51 -7.60 0.44
C GLY A 28 7.53 -6.79 -0.41
N PRO A 29 6.85 -5.79 0.19
CA PRO A 29 5.85 -5.01 -0.51
C PRO A 29 6.46 -4.08 -1.55
N THR A 30 5.79 -3.92 -2.67
CA THR A 30 6.10 -2.83 -3.61
C THR A 30 5.85 -1.47 -2.96
N GLY A 31 6.48 -0.40 -3.46
CA GLY A 31 6.21 0.96 -2.97
C GLY A 31 4.73 1.35 -2.96
N PRO A 32 3.97 1.06 -4.04
CA PRO A 32 2.51 1.22 -4.07
C PRO A 32 1.78 0.38 -3.00
N GLU A 33 2.18 -0.87 -2.76
CA GLU A 33 1.58 -1.74 -1.73
C GLU A 33 1.79 -1.22 -0.32
N ALA A 34 3.01 -0.80 0.03
CA ALA A 34 3.30 -0.26 1.35
C ALA A 34 2.50 1.04 1.61
N SER A 35 2.38 1.89 0.58
CA SER A 35 1.62 3.15 0.65
C SER A 35 0.13 2.91 0.88
N GLN A 36 -0.49 1.98 0.15
CA GLN A 36 -1.90 1.62 0.39
C GLN A 36 -2.11 0.88 1.71
N ALA A 37 -1.16 0.03 2.12
CA ALA A 37 -1.21 -0.66 3.39
C ALA A 37 -1.19 0.34 4.56
N GLN A 38 -0.39 1.41 4.48
CA GLN A 38 -0.40 2.50 5.45
C GLN A 38 -1.78 3.20 5.54
N ALA A 39 -2.39 3.52 4.40
CA ALA A 39 -3.71 4.15 4.43
C ALA A 39 -4.80 3.19 4.99
N PHE A 40 -4.68 1.89 4.72
CA PHE A 40 -5.58 0.87 5.25
C PHE A 40 -5.45 0.68 6.76
N THR A 41 -4.22 0.66 7.30
CA THR A 41 -4.02 0.51 8.76
C THR A 41 -4.59 1.68 9.53
N PHE A 42 -4.43 2.92 9.05
CA PHE A 42 -5.05 4.10 9.65
C PHE A 42 -6.56 4.07 9.54
N LEU A 43 -7.10 3.67 8.39
CA LEU A 43 -8.55 3.55 8.19
C LEU A 43 -9.18 2.55 9.15
N VAL A 44 -8.60 1.35 9.30
CA VAL A 44 -9.06 0.32 10.24
C VAL A 44 -9.00 0.84 11.68
N ARG A 45 -7.91 1.54 12.03
CA ARG A 45 -7.75 2.15 13.35
C ARG A 45 -8.83 3.18 13.63
N ASP A 46 -9.07 4.10 12.70
CA ASP A 46 -10.06 5.18 12.88
C ASP A 46 -11.49 4.63 12.94
N GLN A 47 -11.80 3.62 12.13
CA GLN A 47 -13.08 2.91 12.20
C GLN A 47 -13.32 2.25 13.57
N ARG A 48 -12.28 1.64 14.16
CA ARG A 48 -12.35 1.07 15.53
C ARG A 48 -12.52 2.13 16.62
N LEU A 49 -12.03 3.35 16.38
CA LEU A 49 -12.22 4.50 17.27
C LEU A 49 -13.58 5.18 17.07
N GLY A 50 -14.44 4.67 16.18
CA GLY A 50 -15.79 5.19 15.96
C GLY A 50 -15.87 6.27 14.89
N ALA A 51 -14.81 6.52 14.11
CA ALA A 51 -14.83 7.47 13.01
C ALA A 51 -15.64 6.94 11.81
N ASN A 52 -16.41 7.82 11.19
CA ASN A 52 -17.18 7.48 10.00
C ASN A 52 -16.30 7.44 8.76
N VAL A 53 -15.88 6.24 8.36
CA VAL A 53 -15.13 5.94 7.13
C VAL A 53 -15.77 6.48 5.83
N GLY A 54 -17.08 6.76 5.84
CA GLY A 54 -17.81 7.28 4.68
C GLY A 54 -17.50 8.73 4.32
N SER A 55 -16.83 9.50 5.18
CA SER A 55 -16.42 10.88 4.88
C SER A 55 -15.15 10.97 4.03
N ALA A 56 -14.43 9.86 3.84
CA ALA A 56 -13.26 9.78 2.96
C ALA A 56 -13.62 9.49 1.47
N GLN A 57 -14.90 9.58 1.12
CA GLN A 57 -15.36 9.46 -0.26
C GLN A 57 -15.01 10.73 -1.04
N GLY A 58 -14.02 10.64 -1.93
CA GLY A 58 -13.64 11.75 -2.81
C GLY A 58 -14.75 12.13 -3.82
N PRO A 59 -14.65 13.30 -4.48
CA PRO A 59 -15.65 13.82 -5.40
C PRO A 59 -15.99 12.91 -6.61
N THR A 60 -15.23 11.85 -6.86
CA THR A 60 -15.42 10.89 -7.96
C THR A 60 -16.19 9.62 -7.59
N ARG A 61 -16.82 9.53 -6.41
CA ARG A 61 -17.62 8.36 -5.97
C ARG A 61 -16.85 7.04 -5.96
N LEU A 62 -15.55 7.12 -5.71
CA LEU A 62 -14.67 5.99 -5.41
C LEU A 62 -14.25 6.14 -3.94
N VAL A 63 -14.29 5.07 -3.14
CA VAL A 63 -13.57 5.05 -1.85
C VAL A 63 -12.10 4.94 -2.21
N ILE A 64 -11.41 6.07 -2.15
CA ILE A 64 -10.00 6.22 -2.48
C ILE A 64 -9.27 6.31 -1.14
N PHE A 65 -8.19 5.54 -0.96
CA PHE A 65 -7.26 5.85 0.12
C PHE A 65 -6.77 7.29 -0.07
N GLY A 66 -7.12 8.19 0.85
CA GLY A 66 -6.83 9.61 0.72
C GLY A 66 -5.32 9.94 0.73
N GLY A 67 -4.98 11.19 0.42
CA GLY A 67 -3.60 11.69 0.50
C GLY A 67 -2.71 11.31 -0.70
N GLU A 68 -1.40 11.17 -0.48
CA GLU A 68 -0.40 10.87 -1.53
C GLU A 68 -0.60 9.49 -2.16
N THR A 69 -1.36 8.61 -1.49
CA THR A 69 -1.69 7.26 -1.94
C THR A 69 -2.71 7.24 -3.08
N MET A 70 -3.35 8.39 -3.39
CA MET A 70 -4.22 8.57 -4.56
C MET A 70 -3.51 8.23 -5.88
N ARG A 71 -2.18 8.42 -5.97
CA ARG A 71 -1.37 8.06 -7.15
C ARG A 71 -1.32 6.56 -7.40
N PHE A 72 -1.57 5.75 -6.38
CA PHE A 72 -1.41 4.31 -6.42
C PHE A 72 -2.73 3.55 -6.51
N LEU A 73 -3.85 4.21 -6.84
CA LEU A 73 -5.20 3.63 -6.87
C LEU A 73 -5.35 2.38 -7.77
N ASP A 74 -4.47 2.21 -8.76
CA ASP A 74 -4.49 1.05 -9.65
C ASP A 74 -3.92 -0.23 -9.02
N LEU A 75 -3.32 -0.15 -7.83
CA LEU A 75 -2.79 -1.33 -7.15
C LEU A 75 -3.88 -2.40 -6.97
N ARG A 76 -3.49 -3.64 -7.27
CA ARG A 76 -4.24 -4.85 -6.98
C ARG A 76 -3.36 -5.74 -6.13
N ALA A 77 -3.87 -6.13 -4.97
CA ALA A 77 -3.19 -7.01 -4.05
C ALA A 77 -4.19 -7.99 -3.43
N PRO A 78 -3.82 -9.27 -3.26
CA PRO A 78 -4.74 -10.32 -2.83
C PRO A 78 -5.40 -10.05 -1.46
N TRP A 79 -4.79 -9.22 -0.63
CA TRP A 79 -5.32 -8.80 0.66
C TRP A 79 -6.34 -7.64 0.58
N LEU A 80 -6.37 -6.89 -0.53
CA LEU A 80 -7.26 -5.74 -0.76
C LEU A 80 -8.41 -6.06 -1.72
N GLU A 81 -8.19 -6.96 -2.68
CA GLU A 81 -9.20 -7.42 -3.65
C GLU A 81 -10.56 -7.81 -3.03
N PRO A 82 -10.63 -8.54 -1.89
CA PRO A 82 -11.91 -8.92 -1.29
C PRO A 82 -12.79 -7.73 -0.88
N LEU A 83 -12.16 -6.59 -0.58
CA LEU A 83 -12.82 -5.34 -0.16
C LEU A 83 -13.21 -4.45 -1.36
N ARG A 84 -12.79 -4.81 -2.58
CA ARG A 84 -13.20 -4.13 -3.82
C ARG A 84 -14.51 -4.74 -4.36
N GLY A 85 -15.46 -3.88 -4.65
CA GLY A 85 -16.69 -4.16 -5.39
C GLY A 85 -16.65 -3.61 -6.82
N PRO A 86 -17.80 -3.60 -7.52
CA PRO A 86 -17.91 -3.18 -8.92
C PRO A 86 -17.47 -1.72 -9.17
N ASN A 87 -17.61 -0.86 -8.17
CA ASN A 87 -17.29 0.57 -8.22
C ASN A 87 -16.05 0.92 -7.36
N GLY A 88 -15.11 0.00 -7.16
CA GLY A 88 -13.95 0.22 -6.28
C GLY A 88 -14.19 -0.27 -4.85
N LEU A 89 -13.54 0.31 -3.84
CA LEU A 89 -13.68 -0.13 -2.44
C LEU A 89 -15.13 0.04 -1.93
N ASP A 90 -15.69 -1.04 -1.41
CA ASP A 90 -17.07 -1.10 -0.93
C ASP A 90 -17.15 -0.75 0.57
N LEU A 91 -17.85 0.34 0.90
CA LEU A 91 -18.04 0.82 2.29
C LEU A 91 -18.73 -0.22 3.18
N SER A 92 -19.61 -1.05 2.63
CA SER A 92 -20.34 -2.05 3.41
C SER A 92 -19.40 -3.17 3.87
N ARG A 93 -18.51 -3.61 2.97
CA ARG A 93 -17.47 -4.61 3.24
C ARG A 93 -16.37 -4.09 4.13
N LEU A 94 -15.97 -2.83 3.94
CA LEU A 94 -15.00 -2.17 4.81
C LEU A 94 -15.51 -2.07 6.26
N LYS A 95 -16.83 -1.92 6.45
CA LYS A 95 -17.42 -1.88 7.79
C LYS A 95 -17.53 -3.24 8.47
N LYS A 96 -17.75 -4.32 7.72
CA LYS A 96 -18.20 -5.60 8.27
C LYS A 96 -17.28 -6.78 8.00
N ASP A 97 -16.52 -6.74 6.91
CA ASP A 97 -15.83 -7.92 6.35
C ASP A 97 -14.29 -7.86 6.51
N ILE A 98 -13.76 -6.87 7.23
CA ILE A 98 -12.31 -6.77 7.49
C ILE A 98 -11.87 -7.93 8.40
N GLN A 99 -10.94 -8.72 7.89
CA GLN A 99 -10.40 -9.87 8.61
C GLN A 99 -9.11 -9.52 9.38
N PRO A 100 -8.86 -10.12 10.56
CA PRO A 100 -7.64 -9.86 11.35
C PRO A 100 -6.32 -10.20 10.62
N TRP A 101 -6.34 -11.09 9.63
CA TRP A 101 -5.13 -11.39 8.83
C TRP A 101 -4.83 -10.29 7.81
N GLN A 102 -5.85 -9.60 7.26
CA GLN A 102 -5.66 -8.46 6.36
C GLN A 102 -5.03 -7.29 7.11
N GLU A 103 -5.50 -7.03 8.34
CA GLU A 103 -4.92 -6.02 9.21
C GLU A 103 -3.44 -6.32 9.51
N ARG A 104 -3.12 -7.55 9.92
CA ARG A 104 -1.73 -7.96 10.18
C ARG A 104 -0.83 -7.80 8.95
N ARG A 105 -1.29 -8.24 7.77
CA ARG A 105 -0.54 -8.13 6.52
C ARG A 105 -0.34 -6.67 6.10
N SER A 106 -1.35 -5.82 6.29
CA SER A 106 -1.21 -4.39 6.01
C SER A 106 -0.25 -3.69 6.99
N ALA A 107 -0.24 -4.08 8.26
CA ALA A 107 0.70 -3.55 9.23
C ALA A 107 2.14 -3.97 8.90
N GLU A 108 2.35 -5.23 8.50
CA GLU A 108 3.63 -5.75 8.03
C GLU A 108 4.11 -5.00 6.77
N TYR A 109 3.26 -4.83 5.76
CA TYR A 109 3.65 -4.13 4.54
C TYR A 109 3.89 -2.63 4.73
N MET A 110 3.21 -2.00 5.71
CA MET A 110 3.51 -0.63 6.11
C MET A 110 4.91 -0.50 6.74
N THR A 111 5.31 -1.45 7.60
CA THR A 111 6.61 -1.40 8.29
C THR A 111 7.78 -1.88 7.43
N HIS A 112 7.51 -2.62 6.36
CA HIS A 112 8.50 -3.13 5.41
C HIS A 112 8.52 -2.35 4.09
N ALA A 113 8.14 -1.06 4.10
CA ALA A 113 8.23 -0.21 2.92
C ALA A 113 9.67 -0.22 2.34
N PRO A 114 9.85 -0.28 1.00
CA PRO A 114 11.15 -0.37 0.36
C PRO A 114 11.89 0.99 0.36
N LEU A 115 12.18 1.50 1.55
CA LEU A 115 12.87 2.76 1.80
C LEU A 115 14.07 2.48 2.71
N GLY A 116 15.28 2.62 2.16
CA GLY A 116 16.51 2.35 2.88
C GLY A 116 17.58 3.39 2.60
N SER A 117 18.44 3.62 3.58
CA SER A 117 19.70 4.35 3.39
C SER A 117 20.78 3.40 2.85
N SER A 118 21.80 3.93 2.16
CA SER A 118 22.93 3.14 1.61
C SER A 118 23.69 2.33 2.68
N GLY A 119 23.49 2.63 3.97
CA GLY A 119 24.01 1.88 5.12
C GLY A 119 23.12 0.72 5.62
N ILE A 120 22.09 0.30 4.86
CA ILE A 120 21.18 -0.81 5.20
C ILE A 120 20.31 -0.51 6.44
N VAL A 121 20.05 0.78 6.70
CA VAL A 121 19.11 1.23 7.74
C VAL A 121 17.77 1.55 7.10
N TRP A 122 16.71 0.92 7.60
CA TRP A 122 15.31 1.12 7.16
C TRP A 122 14.72 2.33 7.88
N PHE A 123 14.73 3.50 7.24
CA PHE A 123 14.13 4.70 7.80
C PHE A 123 13.83 5.78 6.76
N VAL A 124 12.73 6.52 6.95
CA VAL A 124 12.51 7.79 6.24
C VAL A 124 13.56 8.79 6.74
N MET A 125 14.31 9.43 5.84
CA MET A 125 15.42 10.37 6.10
C MET A 125 15.05 11.66 6.90
N ALA A 126 14.04 11.66 7.76
CA ALA A 126 13.48 12.88 8.38
C ALA A 126 13.13 12.79 9.88
N LYS A 127 13.74 11.90 10.66
CA LYS A 127 13.44 11.80 12.11
C LYS A 127 14.66 11.69 13.02
N HIS A 128 15.77 12.32 12.65
CA HIS A 128 16.95 12.40 13.52
C HIS A 128 17.41 13.83 13.84
N GLU A 129 16.58 14.85 13.58
CA GLU A 129 16.94 16.26 13.84
C GLU A 129 16.11 16.95 14.96
N TYR A 130 15.61 16.21 15.95
CA TYR A 130 14.97 16.84 17.13
C TYR A 130 15.22 16.09 18.44
N VAL A 131 16.49 15.81 18.77
CA VAL A 131 16.93 15.66 20.17
C VAL A 131 18.41 16.06 20.26
N LEU A 132 18.70 17.37 20.32
CA LEU A 132 19.76 18.01 21.09
C LEU A 132 19.35 19.46 21.37
#